data_AF-A0A3D5KRU8-F1
#
_entry.id   AF-A0A3D5KRU8-F1
#
_cell.length_a   1.000
_cell.length_b   1.000
_cell.length_c   1.000
_cell.angle_alpha   90.00
_cell.angle_beta   90.00
_cell.angle_gamma   90.00
#
_symmetry.space_group_name_H-M   'P 1'
#
loop_
_entity.id
_entity.type
_entity.pdbx_description
1 polymer ?
#
loop_
_entity_poly.entity_id
_entity_poly.type
_entity_poly.pdbx_seq_one_letter_code
_entity_poly.pdbx_strand_id
1 'polypeptide(L)'
;EDFPNQNLIVAGVVEGKLSGNARSKMVVVADGDFPINGAGERAQKLSKDNVSLFVNSIDWLSDDTGLIALRTKGASSRPIKQLEDSTKTLLKYGNFLLPVLLAIGYGVYRSQRSKMRRYKWMSENYDA
;
A
#
# COMPACT_ATOMS: atom_id res chain seq x y z
N GLU A 1 2.11 17.92 17.52
CA GLU A 1 1.94 16.91 18.57
C GLU A 1 1.61 15.61 17.88
N ASP A 2 2.59 14.70 17.81
CA ASP A 2 2.37 13.38 17.23
C ASP A 2 1.60 12.54 18.27
N PHE A 3 0.58 11.81 17.82
CA PHE A 3 -0.31 10.93 18.62
C PHE A 3 -1.51 11.61 19.33
N PRO A 4 -2.53 12.09 18.59
CA PRO A 4 -3.78 12.61 19.16
C PRO A 4 -4.71 11.53 19.76
N ASN A 5 -4.43 10.24 19.52
CA ASN A 5 -5.27 9.13 19.98
C ASN A 5 -4.72 8.54 21.28
N GLN A 6 -5.60 8.32 22.25
CA GLN A 6 -5.30 7.66 23.51
C GLN A 6 -5.29 6.12 23.33
N ASN A 7 -4.46 5.42 24.08
CA ASN A 7 -4.34 3.95 24.10
C ASN A 7 -3.80 3.29 22.81
N LEU A 8 -2.85 3.95 22.13
CA LEU A 8 -2.13 3.34 21.01
C LEU A 8 -1.08 2.35 21.54
N ILE A 9 -1.10 1.13 21.00
CA ILE A 9 -0.02 0.16 21.22
C ILE A 9 1.22 0.69 20.51
N VAL A 10 2.28 0.92 21.27
CA VAL A 10 3.57 1.37 20.74
C VAL A 10 4.59 0.23 20.79
N ALA A 11 5.41 0.16 19.75
CA ALA A 11 6.55 -0.73 19.69
C ALA A 11 7.79 0.07 19.30
N GLY A 12 8.93 -0.27 19.88
CA GLY A 12 10.20 0.41 19.65
C GLY A 12 11.36 -0.55 19.68
N VAL A 13 12.45 -0.17 19.02
CA VAL A 13 13.71 -0.91 19.03
C VAL A 13 14.81 0.00 19.53
N VAL A 14 15.71 -0.56 20.33
CA VAL A 14 16.89 0.13 20.84
C VAL A 14 18.10 -0.75 20.57
N GLU A 15 19.15 -0.15 20.02
CA GLU A 15 20.41 -0.80 19.75
C GLU A 15 21.55 0.06 20.28
N GLY A 16 22.49 -0.55 21.01
CA GLY A 16 23.62 0.17 21.56
C GLY A 16 24.29 -0.57 22.71
N LYS A 17 25.13 0.13 23.46
CA LYS A 17 25.75 -0.39 24.68
C LYS A 17 24.75 -0.29 25.83
N LEU A 18 23.83 -1.24 25.91
CA LEU A 18 22.76 -1.25 26.90
C LEU A 18 23.22 -1.80 28.25
N SER A 19 24.20 -2.71 28.24
CA SER A 19 24.85 -3.23 29.44
C SER A 19 26.35 -3.43 29.17
N GLY A 20 27.18 -2.65 29.85
CA GLY A 20 28.64 -2.71 29.70
C GLY A 20 29.12 -2.27 28.31
N ASN A 21 30.16 -2.94 27.80
CA ASN A 21 30.78 -2.59 26.51
C ASN A 21 30.26 -3.42 25.32
N ALA A 22 29.43 -4.42 25.56
CA ALA A 22 28.84 -5.24 24.51
C ALA A 22 27.74 -4.46 23.77
N ARG A 23 27.65 -4.63 22.45
CA ARG A 23 26.53 -4.10 21.66
C ARG A 23 25.34 -5.03 21.89
N SER A 24 24.21 -4.46 22.27
CA SER A 24 22.99 -5.17 22.60
C SER A 24 21.83 -4.58 21.81
N LYS A 25 20.85 -5.42 21.52
CA LYS A 25 19.60 -5.07 20.86
C LYS A 25 18.45 -5.36 21.82
N MET A 26 17.42 -4.51 21.78
CA MET A 26 16.21 -4.66 22.57
C MET A 26 15.01 -4.28 21.71
N VAL A 27 13.96 -5.10 21.76
CA VAL A 27 12.65 -4.79 21.18
C VAL A 27 11.67 -4.65 22.34
N VAL A 28 10.88 -3.58 22.35
CA VAL A 28 9.87 -3.30 23.37
C VAL A 28 8.52 -3.15 22.69
N VAL A 29 7.51 -3.86 23.18
CA VAL A 29 6.12 -3.76 22.75
C VAL A 29 5.28 -3.46 23.99
N ALA A 30 4.45 -2.42 23.95
CA ALA A 30 3.65 -1.97 25.09
C ALA A 30 2.38 -2.80 25.33
N ASP A 31 2.21 -3.90 24.60
CA ASP A 31 1.11 -4.86 24.72
C ASP A 31 1.71 -6.24 24.98
N GLY A 32 1.37 -6.87 26.11
CA GLY A 32 1.84 -8.21 26.46
C GLY A 32 0.99 -9.33 25.86
N ASP A 33 -0.23 -9.01 25.45
CA ASP A 33 -1.18 -9.98 24.92
C ASP A 33 -1.07 -10.13 23.40
N PHE A 34 -0.25 -9.30 22.74
CA PHE A 34 -0.09 -9.29 21.29
C PHE A 34 0.34 -10.62 20.64
N PRO A 35 1.16 -11.51 21.26
CA PRO A 35 1.60 -12.76 20.66
C PRO A 35 0.83 -13.99 21.18
N ILE A 36 -0.15 -13.82 22.07
CA ILE A 36 -0.89 -14.91 22.71
C ILE A 36 -2.32 -15.03 22.16
N ASN A 37 -2.80 -16.27 21.97
CA ASN A 37 -4.15 -16.56 21.47
C ASN A 37 -5.18 -16.64 22.61
N GLY A 38 -4.80 -16.34 23.86
CA GLY A 38 -5.60 -16.69 25.03
C GLY A 38 -5.79 -18.21 25.18
N ALA A 39 -6.60 -18.63 26.17
CA ALA A 39 -6.94 -20.03 26.39
C ALA A 39 -8.43 -20.17 26.77
N GLY A 40 -9.06 -21.29 26.39
CA GLY A 40 -10.47 -21.57 26.69
C GLY A 40 -11.45 -20.71 25.88
N GLU A 41 -12.56 -20.29 26.51
CA GLU A 41 -13.63 -19.50 25.85
C GLU A 41 -13.23 -18.07 25.46
N ARG A 42 -12.04 -17.61 25.90
CA ARG A 42 -11.45 -16.32 25.50
C ARG A 42 -10.41 -16.46 24.40
N ALA A 43 -10.38 -17.59 23.69
CA ALA A 43 -9.48 -17.79 22.56
C ALA A 43 -9.75 -16.74 21.48
N GLN A 44 -8.86 -15.77 21.34
CA GLN A 44 -8.95 -14.71 20.35
C GLN A 44 -8.06 -15.08 19.18
N LYS A 45 -8.64 -15.14 17.97
CA LYS A 45 -7.91 -15.47 16.76
C LYS A 45 -6.67 -14.58 16.63
N LEU A 46 -5.51 -15.20 16.82
CA LEU A 46 -4.23 -14.52 16.79
C LEU A 46 -4.03 -13.86 15.42
N SER A 47 -3.76 -12.56 15.42
CA SER A 47 -3.49 -11.83 14.18
C SER A 47 -2.21 -12.38 13.55
N LYS A 48 -2.29 -12.78 12.28
CA LYS A 48 -1.12 -13.26 11.52
C LYS A 48 -0.01 -12.21 11.48
N ASP A 49 -0.38 -10.94 11.48
CA ASP A 49 0.56 -9.82 11.45
C ASP A 49 1.32 -9.69 12.78
N ASN A 50 0.64 -9.91 13.91
CA ASN A 50 1.28 -9.91 15.24
C ASN A 50 2.28 -11.06 15.37
N VAL A 51 1.91 -12.26 14.89
CA VAL A 51 2.81 -13.42 14.84
C VAL A 51 4.02 -13.12 13.97
N SER A 52 3.80 -12.52 12.80
CA SER A 52 4.88 -12.16 11.89
C SER A 52 5.83 -11.14 12.54
N LEU A 53 5.30 -10.11 13.19
CA LEU A 53 6.11 -9.13 13.91
C LEU A 53 6.93 -9.79 15.03
N PHE A 54 6.33 -10.68 15.81
CA PHE A 54 7.02 -11.38 16.90
C PHE A 54 8.16 -12.26 16.37
N VAL A 55 7.91 -13.08 15.35
CA VAL A 55 8.93 -13.95 14.73
C VAL A 55 10.06 -13.10 14.13
N ASN A 56 9.74 -12.04 13.39
CA ASN A 56 10.76 -11.14 12.82
C ASN A 56 11.58 -10.44 13.91
N SER A 57 10.96 -10.12 15.05
CA SER A 57 11.67 -9.51 16.19
C SER A 57 12.65 -10.48 16.82
N ILE A 58 12.27 -11.76 16.98
CA ILE A 58 13.17 -12.82 17.44
C ILE A 58 14.31 -13.03 16.45
N ASP A 59 14.01 -13.11 15.15
CA ASP A 59 15.03 -13.26 14.12
C ASP A 59 16.03 -12.10 14.17
N TRP A 60 15.57 -10.86 14.33
CA TRP A 60 16.45 -9.69 14.43
C TRP A 60 17.31 -9.64 15.70
N LEU A 61 16.75 -10.11 16.83
CA LEU A 61 17.45 -10.22 18.11
C LEU A 61 18.46 -11.37 18.13
N SER A 62 18.14 -12.47 17.45
CA SER A 62 18.95 -13.70 17.39
C SER A 62 20.06 -13.63 16.33
N ASP A 63 19.89 -12.82 15.27
CA ASP A 63 20.90 -12.69 14.23
C ASP A 63 22.09 -11.81 14.66
N ASP A 64 22.94 -12.42 15.48
CA ASP A 64 24.17 -11.86 16.05
C ASP A 64 25.41 -12.18 15.17
N THR A 65 25.21 -12.73 13.98
CA THR A 65 26.30 -13.23 13.11
C THR A 65 26.66 -12.33 11.93
N GLY A 66 25.97 -11.19 11.74
CA GLY A 66 26.22 -10.32 10.59
C GLY A 66 25.79 -10.92 9.23
N LEU A 67 25.12 -12.07 9.22
CA LEU A 67 24.63 -12.72 8.00
C LEU A 67 23.37 -12.07 7.41
N ILE A 68 22.58 -11.30 8.18
CA ILE A 68 21.58 -10.38 7.60
C ILE A 68 22.22 -9.33 6.69
N ALA A 69 23.44 -8.83 6.97
CA ALA A 69 24.11 -7.88 6.08
C ALA A 69 24.40 -8.48 4.69
N LEU A 70 24.55 -9.80 4.61
CA LEU A 70 24.72 -10.54 3.34
C LEU A 70 23.38 -10.99 2.73
N ARG A 71 22.31 -11.16 3.51
CA ARG A 71 20.96 -11.39 2.98
C ARG A 71 20.36 -10.13 2.32
N THR A 72 20.77 -8.93 2.72
CA THR A 72 20.37 -7.68 2.03
C THR A 72 21.06 -7.50 0.65
N LYS A 73 22.14 -8.24 0.35
CA LYS A 73 22.68 -8.31 -1.01
C LYS A 73 21.98 -9.33 -1.91
N GLY A 74 21.25 -10.28 -1.33
CA GLY A 74 20.49 -11.31 -2.05
C GLY A 74 18.98 -11.05 -2.15
N ALA A 75 18.45 -10.11 -1.38
CA ALA A 75 17.17 -9.49 -1.71
C ALA A 75 17.41 -8.62 -2.94
N SER A 76 17.33 -9.26 -4.11
CA SER A 76 17.11 -8.60 -5.40
C SER A 76 16.21 -7.41 -5.11
N SER A 77 16.78 -6.20 -5.06
CA SER A 77 16.01 -4.99 -5.32
C SER A 77 15.29 -5.39 -6.57
N ARG A 78 13.99 -5.71 -6.51
CA ARG A 78 13.25 -6.02 -7.73
C ARG A 78 13.14 -4.65 -8.34
N PRO A 79 14.09 -4.21 -9.19
CA PRO A 79 13.99 -2.89 -9.72
C PRO A 79 12.76 -3.06 -10.60
N ILE A 80 11.68 -2.36 -10.29
CA ILE A 80 10.57 -2.26 -11.23
C ILE A 80 11.28 -1.92 -12.52
N LYS A 81 11.23 -2.83 -13.52
CA LYS A 81 12.02 -2.73 -14.76
C LYS A 81 12.06 -1.26 -15.09
N GLN A 82 13.25 -0.67 -15.22
CA GLN A 82 13.37 0.75 -15.56
C GLN A 82 12.68 0.90 -16.91
N LEU A 83 11.38 1.18 -16.86
CA LEU A 83 10.57 1.50 -18.01
C LEU A 83 11.16 2.82 -18.45
N GLU A 84 11.59 2.86 -19.70
CA GLU A 84 12.02 4.09 -20.34
C GLU A 84 11.09 5.23 -19.93
N ASP A 85 11.64 6.34 -19.43
CA ASP A 85 10.88 7.40 -18.77
C ASP A 85 9.72 7.90 -19.64
N SER A 86 9.91 7.86 -20.96
CA SER A 86 8.90 8.12 -21.99
C SER A 86 7.68 7.19 -21.88
N THR A 87 7.89 5.88 -21.76
CA THR A 87 6.81 4.87 -21.65
C THR A 87 6.05 5.02 -20.33
N LYS A 88 6.78 5.25 -19.24
CA LYS A 88 6.18 5.49 -17.91
C LYS A 88 5.29 6.74 -17.92
N THR A 89 5.76 7.78 -18.59
CA THR A 89 5.05 9.06 -18.72
C THR A 89 3.79 8.92 -19.58
N LEU A 90 3.89 8.23 -20.73
CA LEU A 90 2.74 7.94 -21.59
C LEU A 90 1.68 7.11 -20.89
N LEU A 91 2.05 6.08 -20.13
CA LEU A 91 1.09 5.27 -19.37
C LEU A 91 0.41 6.07 -18.26
N LYS A 92 1.15 6.93 -17.56
CA LYS A 92 0.61 7.78 -16.49
C LYS A 92 -0.39 8.78 -17.04
N TYR A 93 -0.03 9.52 -18.09
CA TYR A 93 -0.94 10.49 -18.71
C TYR A 93 -2.05 9.80 -19.49
N GLY A 94 -1.80 8.66 -20.14
CA GLY A 94 -2.81 7.86 -20.82
C GLY A 94 -3.92 7.43 -19.87
N ASN A 95 -3.58 6.83 -18.72
CA ASN A 95 -4.58 6.41 -17.74
C ASN A 95 -5.39 7.57 -17.15
N PHE A 96 -4.84 8.77 -17.07
CA PHE A 96 -5.54 9.95 -16.58
C PHE A 96 -6.40 10.64 -17.66
N LEU A 97 -5.84 10.82 -18.86
CA LEU A 97 -6.45 11.62 -19.93
C LEU A 97 -7.49 10.81 -20.73
N LEU A 98 -7.30 9.50 -20.88
CA LEU A 98 -8.20 8.62 -21.62
C LEU A 98 -9.66 8.64 -21.09
N PRO A 99 -9.95 8.48 -19.79
CA PRO A 99 -11.33 8.57 -19.30
C PRO A 99 -11.94 9.98 -19.50
N VAL A 100 -11.15 11.04 -19.36
CA VAL A 100 -11.60 12.43 -19.59
C VAL A 100 -11.97 12.64 -21.07
N LEU A 101 -11.12 12.21 -21.99
CA LEU A 101 -11.36 12.31 -23.42
C LEU A 101 -12.56 11.46 -23.86
N LEU A 102 -12.74 10.26 -23.29
CA LEU A 102 -13.91 9.43 -23.55
C LEU A 102 -15.22 10.09 -23.07
N ALA A 103 -15.21 10.71 -21.89
CA ALA A 103 -16.38 11.42 -21.38
C ALA A 103 -16.75 12.62 -22.28
N ILE A 104 -15.77 13.42 -22.69
CA ILE A 104 -15.97 14.55 -23.61
C ILE A 104 -16.47 14.04 -24.97
N GLY A 105 -15.80 13.04 -25.54
CA GLY A 105 -16.14 12.45 -26.83
C GLY A 105 -17.56 11.87 -26.84
N TYR A 106 -17.94 11.15 -25.78
CA TYR A 106 -19.30 10.65 -25.61
C TYR A 106 -20.33 11.79 -25.49
N GLY A 107 -20.01 12.85 -24.74
CA GLY A 107 -20.85 14.04 -24.62
C GLY A 107 -21.11 14.72 -25.96
N VAL A 108 -20.05 14.93 -26.75
CA VAL A 108 -20.15 15.48 -28.11
C VAL A 108 -20.96 14.56 -29.02
N TYR A 109 -20.64 13.26 -29.05
CA TYR A 109 -21.37 12.27 -29.85
C TYR A 109 -22.87 12.27 -29.53
N ARG A 110 -23.22 12.25 -28.24
CA ARG A 110 -24.62 12.32 -27.77
C ARG A 110 -25.30 13.61 -28.22
N SER A 111 -24.62 14.75 -28.12
CA SER A 111 -25.15 16.04 -28.55
C SER A 111 -25.33 16.12 -30.07
N GLN A 112 -24.44 15.54 -30.87
CA GLN A 112 -24.57 15.54 -32.33
C GLN A 112 -25.73 14.63 -32.76
N ARG A 113 -25.88 13.47 -32.12
CA ARG A 113 -26.99 12.55 -32.39
C ARG A 113 -28.36 13.17 -32.04
N SER A 114 -28.46 13.91 -30.93
CA SER A 114 -29.72 14.57 -30.55
C SER A 114 -30.09 15.71 -31.51
N LYS A 115 -29.11 16.49 -31.98
CA LYS A 115 -29.33 17.52 -33.02
C LYS A 115 -29.78 16.89 -34.33
N MET A 116 -29.10 15.83 -34.79
CA MET A 116 -29.47 15.14 -36.04
C MET A 116 -30.88 14.56 -36.00
N ARG A 117 -31.32 14.00 -34.87
CA ARG A 117 -32.71 13.53 -34.70
C ARG A 117 -33.73 14.64 -34.80
N ARG A 118 -33.44 15.84 -34.26
CA ARG A 118 -34.33 17.01 -34.36
C ARG A 118 -34.46 17.51 -35.79
N TYR A 119 -33.35 17.53 -36.55
CA TYR A 119 -33.41 17.89 -37.97
C TYR A 119 -34.26 16.93 -38.79
N LYS A 120 -34.14 15.61 -38.55
CA LYS A 120 -34.97 14.60 -39.23
C LYS A 120 -36.47 14.77 -38.95
N TRP A 121 -36.86 15.05 -37.71
CA TRP A 121 -38.27 15.29 -37.37
C TRP A 121 -38.82 16.61 -37.93
N MET A 122 -37.98 17.63 -38.10
CA MET A 122 -38.39 18.86 -38.76
C MET A 122 -38.57 18.67 -40.27
N SER A 123 -37.73 17.89 -40.96
CA SER A 123 -37.94 17.61 -42.39
C SER A 123 -39.18 16.76 -42.65
N GLU A 124 -39.46 15.77 -41.79
CA GLU A 124 -40.61 14.87 -41.95
C GLU A 124 -41.97 15.59 -41.76
N ASN A 125 -42.02 16.64 -40.95
CA ASN A 125 -43.21 17.49 -40.77
C ASN A 125 -43.37 18.57 -41.86
N TYR A 126 -42.37 18.79 -42.72
CA TYR A 126 -42.46 19.73 -43.85
C TYR A 126 -42.96 19.05 -45.14
N ASP A 127 -42.82 17.72 -45.23
CA ASP A 127 -43.21 16.91 -46.39
C ASP A 127 -44.56 16.17 -46.22
N ALA A 128 -45.30 16.44 -45.14
CA ALA A 128 -46.64 15.90 -44.83
C ALA A 128 -47.70 17.01 -44.83
#